data_AF-A0A418RDE2-F1
#
_entry.id   AF-A0A418RDE2-F1
#
_cell.length_a   1.000
_cell.length_b   1.000
_cell.length_c   1.000
_cell.angle_alpha   90.00
_cell.angle_beta   90.00
_cell.angle_gamma   90.00
#
_symmetry.space_group_name_H-M   'P 1'
#
loop_
_entity.id
_entity.type
_entity.pdbx_description
1 polymer ?
#
loop_
_entity_poly.entity_id
_entity_poly.type
_entity_poly.pdbx_seq_one_letter_code
_entity_poly.pdbx_strand_id
1 'polypeptide(L)'
;MGCDIHEHYEIRLNGRWEVAELHPLPDTSGLSPEEEDRIFEAHWAHPLELGRDYDLFALLAGVRNTIEIEPIATPRGLPGDLSAALQAAWAEAEVWCHHPSWLTLDELLRFDWDQPLRDLDLSEVGVNRRLDREVRTYRDLGQATGLLSRVVPYLQTRVADPADLRVVFWFDN
;
A
#
# COMPACT_ATOMS: atom_id res chain seq x y z
N MET A 1 -12.29 13.77 9.12
CA MET A 1 -10.95 13.25 9.43
C MET A 1 -10.54 12.39 8.27
N GLY A 2 -9.34 12.61 7.74
CA GLY A 2 -8.78 11.75 6.70
C GLY A 2 -8.02 10.59 7.34
N CYS A 3 -7.97 9.44 6.66
CA CYS A 3 -7.10 8.31 6.99
C CYS A 3 -6.05 8.14 5.87
N ASP A 4 -4.76 8.03 6.20
CA ASP A 4 -3.61 7.81 5.32
C ASP A 4 -2.99 6.44 5.59
N ILE A 5 -2.19 5.95 4.64
CA ILE A 5 -1.41 4.72 4.77
C ILE A 5 0.04 5.07 5.13
N HIS A 6 0.66 4.21 5.92
CA HIS A 6 2.08 4.23 6.24
C HIS A 6 2.67 2.90 5.81
N GLU A 7 3.29 2.90 4.64
CA GLU A 7 3.94 1.76 4.03
C GLU A 7 5.43 1.70 4.32
N HIS A 8 5.88 0.49 4.60
CA HIS A 8 7.27 0.13 4.85
C HIS A 8 7.60 -1.11 4.03
N TYR A 9 8.86 -1.26 3.65
CA TYR A 9 9.31 -2.37 2.83
C TYR A 9 10.42 -3.12 3.54
N GLU A 10 10.36 -4.45 3.48
CA GLU A 10 11.44 -5.31 3.95
C GLU A 10 11.87 -6.26 2.84
N ILE A 11 13.17 -6.49 2.74
CA ILE A 11 13.77 -7.49 1.85
C ILE A 11 14.43 -8.57 2.71
N ARG A 12 14.22 -9.82 2.33
CA ARG A 12 14.81 -10.97 3.00
C ARG A 12 16.21 -11.22 2.47
N LEU A 13 17.22 -10.96 3.30
CA LEU A 13 18.62 -11.19 3.01
C LEU A 13 19.17 -12.24 3.98
N ASN A 14 19.80 -13.29 3.45
CA ASN A 14 20.38 -14.38 4.26
C ASN A 14 19.40 -14.97 5.30
N GLY A 15 18.12 -15.08 4.92
CA GLY A 15 17.06 -15.63 5.79
C GLY A 15 16.54 -14.69 6.87
N ARG A 16 16.90 -13.40 6.84
CA ARG A 16 16.41 -12.37 7.77
C ARG A 16 15.76 -11.23 7.00
N TRP A 17 14.66 -10.70 7.53
CA TRP A 17 14.04 -9.48 7.00
C TRP A 17 14.83 -8.25 7.46
N GLU A 18 15.21 -7.43 6.51
CA GLU A 18 15.87 -6.15 6.72
C GLU A 18 15.03 -5.05 6.08
N VAL A 19 15.01 -3.86 6.69
CA VAL A 19 14.32 -2.70 6.12
C VAL A 19 14.94 -2.34 4.78
N ALA A 20 14.10 -2.13 3.79
CA ALA A 20 14.47 -1.65 2.48
C ALA A 20 14.01 -0.20 2.32
N GLU A 21 14.96 0.74 2.34
CA GLU A 21 14.71 2.15 2.05
C GLU A 21 14.52 2.35 0.54
N LEU A 22 13.34 1.99 0.05
CA LEU A 22 13.01 2.08 -1.38
C LEU A 22 12.54 3.47 -1.80
N HIS A 23 12.01 4.25 -0.87
CA HIS A 23 11.51 5.61 -1.10
C HIS A 23 11.73 6.50 0.13
N PRO A 24 12.99 6.88 0.43
CA PRO A 24 13.27 7.74 1.58
C PRO A 24 12.74 9.16 1.36
N LEU A 25 12.38 9.83 2.46
CA LEU A 25 12.09 11.26 2.45
C LEU A 25 13.34 12.02 1.95
N PRO A 26 13.19 13.00 1.05
CA PRO A 26 14.33 13.76 0.55
C PRO A 26 14.89 14.67 1.66
N ASP A 27 16.21 14.75 1.78
CA ASP A 27 16.86 15.79 2.57
C ASP A 27 17.01 17.04 1.71
N THR A 28 16.22 18.07 2.02
CA THR A 28 16.27 19.37 1.33
C THR A 28 17.05 20.43 2.10
N SER A 29 17.77 20.04 3.15
CA SER A 29 18.51 20.97 4.00
C SER A 29 19.49 21.81 3.18
N GLY A 30 19.26 23.12 3.12
CA GLY A 30 20.15 24.07 2.45
C GLY A 30 19.88 24.27 0.95
N LEU A 31 18.78 23.74 0.42
CA LEU A 31 18.34 23.95 -0.96
C LEU A 31 17.52 25.24 -1.13
N SER A 32 17.44 25.76 -2.37
CA SER A 32 16.50 26.84 -2.69
C SER A 32 15.06 26.30 -2.80
N PRO A 33 14.02 27.12 -2.59
CA PRO A 33 12.63 26.69 -2.73
C PRO A 33 12.33 25.99 -4.07
N GLU A 34 12.92 26.47 -5.18
CA GLU A 34 12.75 25.86 -6.50
C GLU A 34 13.45 24.50 -6.65
N GLU A 35 14.51 24.25 -5.88
CA GLU A 35 15.15 22.94 -5.79
C GLU A 35 14.34 21.99 -4.90
N GLU A 36 13.82 22.49 -3.78
CA GLU A 36 12.90 21.74 -2.92
C GLU A 36 11.67 21.28 -3.71
N ASP A 37 10.99 22.22 -4.37
CA ASP A 37 9.78 21.94 -5.17
C ASP A 37 10.03 20.83 -6.19
N ARG A 38 11.13 20.88 -6.95
CA ARG A 38 11.47 19.86 -7.96
C ARG A 38 11.74 18.49 -7.36
N ILE A 39 12.42 18.42 -6.22
CA ILE A 39 12.72 17.16 -5.53
C ILE A 39 11.43 16.54 -5.00
N PHE A 40 10.59 17.37 -4.41
CA PHE A 40 9.33 16.95 -3.84
C PHE A 40 8.30 16.56 -4.90
N GLU A 41 8.24 17.25 -6.04
CA GLU A 41 7.48 16.82 -7.22
C GLU A 41 7.90 15.41 -7.68
N ALA A 42 9.21 15.14 -7.73
CA ALA A 42 9.72 13.81 -8.07
C ALA A 42 9.43 12.76 -6.98
N HIS A 43 9.45 13.17 -5.71
CA HIS A 43 9.12 12.33 -4.58
C HIS A 43 7.66 11.87 -4.66
N TRP A 44 6.70 12.80 -4.75
CA TRP A 44 5.28 12.46 -4.86
C TRP A 44 4.91 11.76 -6.18
N ALA A 45 5.72 11.88 -7.22
CA ALA A 45 5.55 11.13 -8.46
C ALA A 45 6.04 9.68 -8.37
N HIS A 46 6.73 9.27 -7.30
CA HIS A 46 7.35 7.96 -7.19
C HIS A 46 6.32 6.81 -7.15
N PRO A 47 6.60 5.64 -7.74
CA PRO A 47 5.64 4.53 -7.76
C PRO A 47 5.19 4.02 -6.40
N LEU A 48 6.03 4.17 -5.37
CA LEU A 48 5.75 3.74 -4.00
C LEU A 48 5.10 4.82 -3.13
N GLU A 49 4.86 6.02 -3.65
CA GLU A 49 4.00 7.00 -2.97
C GLU A 49 2.54 6.55 -3.17
N LEU A 50 1.96 5.92 -2.16
CA LEU A 50 0.58 5.41 -2.24
C LEU A 50 -0.46 6.51 -2.03
N GLY A 51 -0.13 7.53 -1.24
CA GLY A 51 -1.03 8.63 -0.91
C GLY A 51 -2.38 8.18 -0.31
N ARG A 52 -3.36 9.08 -0.32
CA ARG A 52 -4.69 8.83 0.23
C ARG A 52 -5.64 8.20 -0.80
N ASP A 53 -5.75 6.87 -0.79
CA ASP A 53 -6.69 6.13 -1.66
C ASP A 53 -7.48 5.07 -0.88
N TYR A 54 -8.74 5.36 -0.55
CA TYR A 54 -9.59 4.43 0.19
C TYR A 54 -9.98 3.17 -0.58
N ASP A 55 -9.94 3.20 -1.91
CA ASP A 55 -10.19 2.00 -2.71
C ASP A 55 -8.96 1.07 -2.63
N LEU A 56 -7.75 1.63 -2.59
CA LEU A 56 -6.52 0.90 -2.28
C LEU A 56 -6.55 0.34 -0.84
N PHE A 57 -6.98 1.13 0.13
CA PHE A 57 -6.98 0.71 1.54
C PHE A 57 -8.00 -0.41 1.79
N ALA A 58 -9.16 -0.32 1.14
CA ALA A 58 -10.16 -1.37 1.11
C ALA A 58 -9.61 -2.65 0.47
N LEU A 59 -8.90 -2.52 -0.66
CA LEU A 59 -8.26 -3.64 -1.35
C LEU A 59 -7.17 -4.33 -0.50
N LEU A 60 -6.34 -3.56 0.20
CA LEU A 60 -5.23 -4.11 0.98
C LEU A 60 -5.66 -4.70 2.33
N ALA A 61 -6.63 -4.07 3.01
CA ALA A 61 -6.93 -4.37 4.41
C ALA A 61 -8.41 -4.15 4.81
N GLY A 62 -9.29 -3.78 3.88
CA GLY A 62 -10.70 -3.49 4.19
C GLY A 62 -10.90 -2.19 4.97
N VAL A 63 -9.88 -1.31 5.01
CA VAL A 63 -9.94 -0.03 5.72
C VAL A 63 -10.71 0.99 4.88
N ARG A 64 -11.65 1.72 5.52
CA ARG A 64 -12.56 2.69 4.87
C ARG A 64 -13.36 2.09 3.69
N ASN A 65 -13.64 0.79 3.77
CA ASN A 65 -14.30 0.00 2.73
C ASN A 65 -15.82 0.24 2.66
N THR A 66 -16.23 1.33 2.03
CA THR A 66 -17.66 1.69 1.86
C THR A 66 -18.36 0.91 0.75
N ILE A 67 -17.63 0.08 0.01
CA ILE A 67 -18.09 -0.67 -1.15
C ILE A 67 -17.79 -2.17 -1.00
N GLU A 68 -17.68 -2.65 0.24
CA GLU A 68 -17.59 -4.08 0.59
C GLU A 68 -16.61 -4.94 -0.25
N ILE A 69 -15.46 -4.36 -0.63
CA ILE A 69 -14.36 -5.08 -1.27
C ILE A 69 -13.84 -6.16 -0.31
N GLU A 70 -13.75 -7.41 -0.74
CA GLU A 70 -13.01 -8.41 0.05
C GLU A 70 -11.51 -8.09 -0.08
N PRO A 71 -10.78 -7.82 1.01
CA PRO A 71 -9.37 -7.46 0.91
C PRO A 71 -8.52 -8.65 0.44
N ILE A 72 -7.37 -8.36 -0.17
CA ILE A 72 -6.38 -9.38 -0.59
C ILE A 72 -6.02 -10.29 0.59
N ALA A 73 -5.82 -9.70 1.76
CA ALA A 73 -5.75 -10.40 3.03
C ALA A 73 -6.44 -9.58 4.12
N THR A 74 -7.21 -10.24 4.97
CA THR A 74 -7.70 -9.63 6.21
C THR A 74 -6.51 -9.16 7.06
N PRO A 75 -6.58 -7.98 7.71
CA PRO A 75 -5.49 -7.49 8.56
C PRO A 75 -5.05 -8.53 9.56
N ARG A 76 -3.76 -8.90 9.48
CA ARG A 76 -3.18 -10.03 10.23
C ARG A 76 -2.13 -9.61 11.25
N GLY A 77 -2.12 -8.33 11.61
CA GLY A 77 -1.15 -7.76 12.54
C GLY A 77 0.22 -7.59 11.90
N LEU A 78 1.21 -7.29 12.75
CA LEU A 78 2.61 -7.28 12.33
C LEU A 78 3.14 -8.71 12.11
N PRO A 79 4.10 -8.90 11.18
CA PRO A 79 4.77 -10.18 11.05
C PRO A 79 5.60 -10.51 12.30
N GLY A 80 5.64 -11.79 12.70
CA GLY A 80 6.36 -12.22 13.92
C GLY A 80 7.89 -12.09 13.83
N ASP A 81 8.42 -11.94 12.62
CA ASP A 81 9.84 -11.72 12.29
C ASP A 81 10.08 -10.30 11.73
N LEU A 82 9.26 -9.33 12.14
CA LEU A 82 9.45 -7.91 11.81
C LEU A 82 10.85 -7.43 12.24
N SER A 83 11.53 -6.65 11.39
CA SER A 83 12.82 -6.08 11.75
C SER A 83 12.73 -5.15 12.96
N ALA A 84 13.83 -5.04 13.71
CA ALA A 84 13.89 -4.20 14.91
C ALA A 84 13.56 -2.73 14.63
N ALA A 85 13.93 -2.21 13.45
CA ALA A 85 13.63 -0.84 13.06
C ALA A 85 12.12 -0.63 12.87
N LEU A 86 11.41 -1.54 12.21
CA LEU A 86 9.95 -1.42 12.07
C LEU A 86 9.19 -1.76 13.35
N GLN A 87 9.73 -2.60 14.23
CA GLN A 87 9.19 -2.78 15.56
C GLN A 87 9.20 -1.46 16.35
N ALA A 88 10.30 -0.71 16.29
CA ALA A 88 10.40 0.60 16.91
C ALA A 88 9.43 1.61 16.27
N ALA A 89 9.37 1.64 14.93
CA ALA A 89 8.44 2.52 14.21
C ALA A 89 6.97 2.24 14.58
N TRP A 90 6.58 0.97 14.68
CA TRP A 90 5.22 0.62 15.11
C TRP A 90 4.96 1.00 16.57
N ALA A 91 5.91 0.80 17.49
CA ALA A 91 5.72 1.16 18.90
C ALA A 91 5.44 2.66 19.09
N GLU A 92 5.96 3.51 18.19
CA GLU A 92 5.64 4.94 18.16
C GLU A 92 4.30 5.22 17.47
N ALA A 93 3.97 4.46 16.42
CA ALA A 93 2.79 4.64 15.60
C ALA A 93 1.50 4.10 16.24
N GLU A 94 1.56 3.04 17.05
CA GLU A 94 0.39 2.28 17.52
C GLU A 94 -0.62 3.10 18.33
N VAL A 95 -0.19 4.25 18.86
CA VAL A 95 -1.01 5.18 19.63
C VAL A 95 -2.01 5.95 18.76
N TRP A 96 -1.71 6.10 17.46
CA TRP A 96 -2.49 6.89 16.51
C TRP A 96 -2.74 6.17 15.17
N CYS A 97 -2.13 5.01 14.96
CA CYS A 97 -2.36 4.13 13.83
C CYS A 97 -3.15 2.86 14.20
N HIS A 98 -3.71 2.21 13.18
CA HIS A 98 -4.53 1.02 13.31
C HIS A 98 -4.37 0.07 12.12
N HIS A 99 -4.91 -1.14 12.26
CA HIS A 99 -4.93 -2.19 11.23
C HIS A 99 -3.55 -2.51 10.63
N PRO A 100 -2.50 -2.76 11.46
CA PRO A 100 -1.23 -3.22 10.93
C PRO A 100 -1.42 -4.54 10.18
N SER A 101 -0.81 -4.63 9.00
CA SER A 101 -0.82 -5.82 8.17
C SER A 101 0.42 -5.83 7.28
N TRP A 102 0.55 -6.88 6.47
CA TRP A 102 1.64 -7.04 5.54
C TRP A 102 1.24 -7.99 4.42
N LEU A 103 1.86 -7.84 3.25
CA LEU A 103 1.73 -8.72 2.08
C LEU A 103 3.10 -8.93 1.45
N THR A 104 3.43 -10.16 1.04
CA THR A 104 4.60 -10.40 0.20
C THR A 104 4.32 -10.01 -1.24
N LEU A 105 5.37 -9.70 -2.01
CA LEU A 105 5.22 -9.51 -3.45
C LEU A 105 4.74 -10.80 -4.13
N ASP A 106 5.14 -11.98 -3.63
CA ASP A 106 4.61 -13.26 -4.10
C ASP A 106 3.09 -13.39 -3.90
N GLU A 107 2.55 -13.00 -2.74
CA GLU A 107 1.11 -12.99 -2.48
C GLU A 107 0.37 -12.06 -3.46
N LEU A 108 0.91 -10.86 -3.69
CA LEU A 108 0.35 -9.92 -4.67
C LEU A 108 0.36 -10.50 -6.09
N LEU A 109 1.42 -11.19 -6.49
CA LEU A 109 1.53 -11.77 -7.83
C LEU A 109 0.65 -13.02 -8.03
N ARG A 110 0.39 -13.76 -6.95
CA ARG A 110 -0.40 -15.00 -6.98
C ARG A 110 -1.89 -14.79 -6.72
N PHE A 111 -2.29 -13.59 -6.28
CA PHE A 111 -3.68 -13.24 -6.09
C PHE A 111 -4.46 -13.37 -7.41
N ASP A 112 -5.69 -13.88 -7.34
CA ASP A 112 -6.56 -14.00 -8.51
C ASP A 112 -7.16 -12.63 -8.86
N TRP A 113 -6.43 -11.86 -9.66
CA TRP A 113 -6.86 -10.52 -10.08
C TRP A 113 -8.02 -10.53 -11.07
N ASP A 114 -8.24 -11.63 -11.79
CA ASP A 114 -9.29 -11.73 -12.79
C ASP A 114 -10.64 -12.11 -12.18
N GLN A 115 -10.67 -12.41 -10.87
CA GLN A 115 -11.91 -12.63 -10.16
C GLN A 115 -12.80 -11.38 -10.17
N PRO A 116 -14.13 -11.55 -10.28
CA PRO A 116 -15.05 -10.43 -10.26
C PRO A 116 -15.06 -9.77 -8.88
N LEU A 117 -15.18 -8.45 -8.85
CA LEU A 117 -15.65 -7.78 -7.65
C LEU A 117 -17.09 -8.22 -7.41
N ARG A 118 -17.49 -8.36 -6.14
CA ARG A 118 -18.89 -8.65 -5.82
C ARG A 118 -19.74 -7.58 -6.48
N ASP A 119 -20.81 -8.00 -7.15
CA ASP A 119 -21.76 -7.09 -7.80
C ASP A 119 -22.51 -6.38 -6.66
N LEU A 120 -21.95 -5.25 -6.24
CA LEU A 120 -22.60 -4.40 -5.27
C LEU A 120 -23.83 -3.85 -5.98
N ASP A 121 -25.01 -4.17 -5.46
CA ASP A 121 -26.23 -3.50 -5.89
C ASP A 121 -26.18 -2.04 -5.40
N LEU A 122 -25.40 -1.22 -6.10
CA LEU A 122 -25.23 0.22 -5.84
C LEU A 122 -26.48 1.02 -6.27
N SER A 123 -27.61 0.36 -6.50
CA SER A 123 -28.89 1.02 -6.78
C SER A 123 -29.54 1.61 -5.53
N GLU A 124 -29.03 1.29 -4.33
CA GLU A 124 -29.44 1.97 -3.10
C GLU A 124 -28.93 3.42 -3.06
N VAL A 125 -29.90 4.32 -2.93
CA VAL A 125 -29.76 5.78 -3.01
C VAL A 125 -28.76 6.30 -1.97
N GLY A 126 -27.60 6.77 -2.41
CA GLY A 126 -26.66 7.53 -1.56
C GLY A 126 -25.19 7.13 -1.68
N VAL A 127 -24.86 6.04 -2.38
CA VAL A 127 -23.45 5.69 -2.63
C VAL A 127 -22.93 6.55 -3.78
N ASN A 128 -22.25 7.65 -3.44
CA ASN A 128 -21.42 8.37 -4.40
C ASN A 128 -20.35 7.41 -4.92
N ARG A 129 -20.51 6.93 -6.16
CA ARG A 129 -19.47 6.17 -6.86
C ARG A 129 -18.14 6.94 -6.80
N ARG A 130 -17.13 6.34 -6.18
CA ARG A 130 -15.73 6.62 -6.56
C ARG A 130 -15.29 5.74 -7.72
N LEU A 131 -15.66 4.45 -7.71
CA LEU A 131 -15.34 3.54 -8.80
C LEU A 131 -16.26 3.74 -10.01
N ASP A 132 -15.65 3.95 -11.17
CA ASP A 132 -16.33 4.03 -12.45
C ASP A 132 -17.14 2.74 -12.71
N ARG A 133 -18.20 2.86 -13.53
CA ARG A 133 -18.90 1.74 -14.13
C ARG A 133 -17.99 0.76 -14.87
N GLU A 134 -16.72 1.06 -15.11
CA GLU A 134 -15.80 0.16 -15.80
C GLU A 134 -15.07 -0.82 -14.88
N VAL A 135 -15.00 -0.54 -13.57
CA VAL A 135 -14.35 -1.43 -12.60
C VAL A 135 -15.25 -2.64 -12.32
N ARG A 136 -14.81 -3.83 -12.76
CA ARG A 136 -15.58 -5.09 -12.68
C ARG A 136 -14.81 -6.21 -11.98
N THR A 137 -13.49 -6.16 -12.05
CA THR A 137 -12.58 -7.16 -11.50
C THR A 137 -11.60 -6.52 -10.52
N TYR A 138 -10.95 -7.35 -9.73
CA TYR A 138 -9.85 -6.91 -8.89
C TYR A 138 -8.70 -6.33 -9.73
N ARG A 139 -8.50 -6.81 -10.96
CA ARG A 139 -7.51 -6.28 -11.89
C ARG A 139 -7.81 -4.82 -12.23
N ASP A 140 -9.05 -4.50 -12.57
CA ASP A 140 -9.45 -3.12 -12.89
C ASP A 140 -9.21 -2.20 -11.68
N LEU A 141 -9.58 -2.66 -10.48
CA LEU A 141 -9.37 -1.94 -9.24
C LEU A 141 -7.87 -1.74 -8.92
N GLY A 142 -7.07 -2.79 -9.06
CA GLY A 142 -5.62 -2.73 -8.87
C GLY A 142 -4.93 -1.84 -9.90
N GLN A 143 -5.46 -1.74 -11.12
CA GLN A 143 -4.97 -0.79 -12.13
C GLN A 143 -5.35 0.65 -11.78
N ALA A 144 -6.59 0.88 -11.37
CA ALA A 144 -7.13 2.20 -11.02
C ALA A 144 -6.42 2.83 -9.81
N THR A 145 -6.11 2.02 -8.80
CA THR A 145 -5.38 2.45 -7.58
C THR A 145 -3.87 2.57 -7.78
N GLY A 146 -3.34 2.22 -8.95
CA GLY A 146 -1.90 2.23 -9.20
C GLY A 146 -1.14 1.02 -8.67
N LEU A 147 -1.77 0.14 -7.87
CA LEU A 147 -1.11 -1.03 -7.27
C LEU A 147 -0.51 -1.95 -8.35
N LEU A 148 -1.27 -2.28 -9.39
CA LEU A 148 -0.80 -3.15 -10.49
C LEU A 148 -0.06 -2.41 -11.59
N SER A 149 -0.34 -1.13 -11.80
CA SER A 149 0.24 -0.36 -12.91
C SER A 149 1.56 0.34 -12.54
N ARG A 150 1.79 0.60 -11.24
CA ARG A 150 2.96 1.33 -10.73
C ARG A 150 3.72 0.55 -9.66
N VAL A 151 3.05 0.17 -8.57
CA VAL A 151 3.69 -0.36 -7.35
C VAL A 151 4.29 -1.75 -7.60
N VAL A 152 3.48 -2.72 -8.00
CA VAL A 152 3.90 -4.11 -8.22
C VAL A 152 5.04 -4.21 -9.25
N PRO A 153 4.95 -3.58 -10.44
CA PRO A 153 6.05 -3.58 -11.40
C PRO A 153 7.35 -3.01 -10.85
N TYR A 154 7.28 -1.94 -10.05
CA TYR A 154 8.45 -1.37 -9.40
C TYR A 154 9.06 -2.36 -8.40
N LEU A 155 8.26 -2.98 -7.53
CA LEU A 155 8.74 -3.94 -6.53
C LEU A 155 9.41 -5.17 -7.18
N GLN A 156 8.90 -5.63 -8.33
CA GLN A 156 9.52 -6.72 -9.10
C GLN A 156 10.94 -6.39 -9.57
N THR A 157 11.30 -5.11 -9.70
CA THR A 157 12.68 -4.70 -10.04
C THR A 157 13.65 -4.74 -8.85
N ARG A 158 13.13 -4.90 -7.63
CA ARG A 158 13.91 -4.77 -6.38
C ARG A 158 14.43 -6.10 -5.84
N VAL A 159 13.84 -7.21 -6.26
CA VAL A 159 14.22 -8.56 -5.81
C VAL A 159 14.20 -9.56 -6.96
N ALA A 160 15.01 -10.60 -6.85
CA ALA A 160 14.99 -11.73 -7.80
C ALA A 160 13.85 -12.71 -7.49
N ASP A 161 13.61 -12.98 -6.19
CA ASP A 161 12.49 -13.80 -5.72
C ASP A 161 11.42 -12.89 -5.09
N PRO A 162 10.19 -12.86 -5.63
CA PRO A 162 9.08 -12.12 -5.03
C PRO A 162 8.75 -12.49 -3.57
N ALA A 163 9.09 -13.71 -3.13
CA ALA A 163 8.89 -14.10 -1.74
C ALA A 163 9.89 -13.43 -0.78
N ASP A 164 10.96 -12.82 -1.29
CA ASP A 164 11.96 -12.08 -0.52
C ASP A 164 11.62 -10.60 -0.36
N LEU A 165 10.45 -10.13 -0.82
CA LEU A 165 10.00 -8.76 -0.58
C LEU A 165 8.62 -8.77 0.08
N ARG A 166 8.44 -7.95 1.12
CA ARG A 166 7.12 -7.66 1.67
C ARG A 166 6.91 -6.18 1.88
N VAL A 167 5.67 -5.76 1.72
CA VAL A 167 5.18 -4.47 2.21
C VAL A 167 4.53 -4.71 3.56
N VAL A 168 4.93 -3.92 4.56
CA VAL A 168 4.32 -3.83 5.89
C VAL A 168 3.65 -2.49 5.96
N PHE A 169 2.39 -2.44 6.40
CA PHE A 169 1.64 -1.20 6.38
C PHE A 169 0.65 -1.10 7.54
N TRP A 170 0.33 0.13 7.90
CA TRP A 170 -0.73 0.50 8.84
C TRP A 170 -1.34 1.83 8.41
N PHE A 171 -2.39 2.28 9.11
CA PHE A 171 -3.15 3.46 8.71
C PHE A 171 -3.37 4.40 9.89
N ASP A 172 -3.38 5.71 9.68
CA ASP A 172 -3.77 6.68 10.71
C ASP A 172 -5.31 6.86 10.78
N ASN A 173 -5.78 7.65 11.78
CA ASN A 173 -7.20 7.82 12.13
C ASN A 173 -7.93 8.93 11.35
#